data_AF-A0A8K0KN98-F1
#
_entry.id   AF-A0A8K0KN98-F1
#
_cell.length_a   1.000
_cell.length_b   1.000
_cell.length_c   1.000
_cell.angle_alpha   90.00
_cell.angle_beta   90.00
_cell.angle_gamma   90.00
#
_symmetry.space_group_name_H-M   'P 1'
#
loop_
_entity.id
_entity.type
_entity.pdbx_description
1 polymer ?
#
loop_
_entity_poly.entity_id
_entity_poly.type
_entity_poly.pdbx_seq_one_letter_code
_entity_poly.pdbx_strand_id
1 'polypeptide(L)'
;MKPLLGKGYYVTMDKYCTSPELADLLTSKGTDTYGALQITRKEVPNDLRQRKLKKGKFAAFQRGKVMVVSLLSRVHNPGFVD
;
A
#
# COMPACT_ATOMS: atom_id res chain seq x y z
N MET A 1 -8.48 11.29 14.23
CA MET A 1 -7.06 11.24 13.82
C MET A 1 -6.18 12.32 14.47
N LYS A 2 -6.57 13.60 14.47
CA LYS A 2 -5.78 14.71 15.07
C LYS A 2 -5.12 14.42 16.44
N PRO A 3 -5.78 13.80 17.44
CA PRO A 3 -5.14 13.55 18.74
C PRO A 3 -4.06 12.44 18.75
N LEU A 4 -3.98 11.65 17.67
CA LEU A 4 -3.06 10.50 17.54
C LEU A 4 -1.95 10.74 16.50
N LEU A 5 -2.03 11.86 15.76
CA LEU A 5 -1.07 12.19 14.72
C LEU A 5 0.30 12.48 15.33
N GLY A 6 1.35 11.91 14.75
CA GLY A 6 2.75 12.10 15.16
C GLY A 6 3.16 11.46 16.47
N LYS A 7 2.37 10.51 16.97
CA LYS A 7 2.71 9.72 18.17
C LYS A 7 3.31 8.34 17.85
N GLY A 8 3.72 8.11 16.61
CA GLY A 8 4.28 6.82 16.17
C GLY A 8 3.25 5.71 15.94
N TYR A 9 1.96 6.05 15.84
CA TYR A 9 0.92 5.08 15.49
C TYR A 9 0.89 4.78 14.00
N TYR A 10 0.30 3.62 13.68
CA TYR A 10 -0.02 3.19 12.32
C TYR A 10 -1.49 3.44 12.00
N VAL A 11 -1.77 3.92 10.79
CA VAL A 11 -3.13 4.06 10.27
C VAL A 11 -3.36 3.05 9.15
N THR A 12 -4.33 2.16 9.36
CA THR A 12 -4.82 1.27 8.30
C THR A 12 -5.91 2.00 7.53
N MET A 13 -5.76 2.11 6.22
CA MET A 13 -6.64 2.89 5.35
C MET A 13 -7.30 1.99 4.31
N ASP A 14 -8.56 2.30 4.01
CA ASP A 14 -9.22 1.69 2.86
C ASP A 14 -8.58 2.14 1.54
N LYS A 15 -8.95 1.47 0.44
CA LYS A 15 -8.43 1.75 -0.90
C LYS A 15 -8.76 3.14 -1.44
N TYR A 16 -9.90 3.71 -1.05
CA TYR A 16 -10.34 5.04 -1.47
C TYR A 16 -9.52 6.15 -0.78
N CYS A 17 -9.19 5.96 0.49
CA CYS A 17 -8.42 6.89 1.28
C CYS A 17 -6.90 6.74 1.07
N THR A 18 -6.43 5.59 0.59
CA THR A 18 -5.00 5.33 0.35
C THR A 18 -4.48 6.04 -0.89
N SER A 19 -3.49 6.91 -0.73
CA SER A 19 -2.67 7.48 -1.81
C SER A 19 -1.20 7.59 -1.40
N PRO A 20 -0.25 7.49 -2.34
CA PRO A 20 1.18 7.61 -2.02
C PRO A 20 1.58 8.97 -1.45
N GLU A 21 0.96 10.06 -1.93
CA GLU A 21 1.19 11.41 -1.40
C GLU A 21 0.73 11.56 0.06
N LEU A 22 -0.42 10.96 0.40
CA LEU A 22 -0.90 10.98 1.77
C LEU A 22 0.00 10.14 2.68
N ALA A 23 0.49 8.99 2.21
CA ALA A 23 1.45 8.18 2.93
C ALA A 23 2.76 8.96 3.20
N ASP A 24 3.28 9.70 2.23
CA ASP A 24 4.46 10.56 2.41
C ASP A 24 4.20 11.66 3.44
N LEU A 25 3.03 12.33 3.37
CA LEU A 25 2.64 13.37 4.31
C LEU A 25 2.54 12.83 5.75
N LEU A 26 1.92 11.67 5.93
CA LEU A 26 1.75 11.06 7.25
C LEU A 26 3.08 10.58 7.82
N THR A 27 3.90 9.96 6.97
CA THR A 27 5.25 9.51 7.35
C THR A 27 6.12 10.70 7.77
N SER A 28 6.01 11.84 7.09
CA SER A 28 6.73 13.08 7.46
C SER A 28 6.33 13.62 8.83
N LYS A 29 5.11 13.30 9.28
CA LYS A 29 4.56 13.69 10.58
C LYS A 29 4.79 12.62 11.66
N GLY A 30 5.48 11.53 11.37
CA GLY A 30 5.70 10.44 12.34
C GLY A 30 4.47 9.55 12.53
N THR A 31 3.70 9.34 11.47
CA THR A 31 2.55 8.42 11.45
C THR A 31 2.66 7.54 10.21
N ASP A 32 2.85 6.25 10.43
CA ASP A 32 2.99 5.30 9.34
C ASP A 32 1.61 4.85 8.85
N THR A 33 1.55 4.34 7.62
CA THR A 33 0.29 3.90 7.01
C THR A 33 0.40 2.56 6.32
N TYR A 34 -0.69 1.79 6.39
CA TYR A 34 -0.88 0.56 5.62
C TYR A 34 -2.25 0.57 4.94
N GLY A 35 -2.36 -0.02 3.76
CA GLY A 35 -3.62 -0.06 3.04
C GLY A 35 -3.48 -0.67 1.66
N ALA A 36 -4.62 -1.02 1.06
CA ALA A 36 -4.66 -1.45 -0.32
C ALA A 36 -4.56 -0.23 -1.24
N LEU A 37 -3.67 -0.25 -2.24
CA LEU A 37 -3.56 0.83 -3.21
C LEU A 37 -4.29 0.50 -4.51
N GLN A 38 -5.05 1.45 -5.03
CA GLN A 38 -5.62 1.32 -6.37
C GLN A 38 -4.55 1.57 -7.44
N ILE A 39 -4.27 0.57 -8.28
CA ILE A 39 -3.19 0.65 -9.29
C ILE A 39 -3.39 1.77 -10.33
N THR A 40 -4.62 2.23 -10.53
CA THR A 40 -4.95 3.32 -11.47
C THR A 40 -4.63 4.73 -10.92
N ARG A 41 -4.16 4.85 -9.67
CA ARG A 41 -3.77 6.12 -9.03
C ARG A 41 -2.56 6.73 -9.73
N LYS A 42 -2.60 8.03 -10.05
CA LYS A 42 -1.62 8.75 -10.90
C LYS A 42 -0.18 8.61 -10.42
N GLU A 43 0.01 8.45 -9.12
CA GLU A 43 1.30 8.42 -8.46
C GLU A 43 1.96 7.03 -8.51
N VAL A 44 1.23 6.01 -8.98
CA VAL A 44 1.76 4.66 -9.20
C VAL A 44 2.62 4.63 -10.47
N PRO A 45 3.90 4.22 -10.39
CA PRO A 45 4.78 4.14 -11.55
C PRO A 45 4.19 3.27 -12.67
N ASN A 46 4.36 3.71 -13.92
CA ASN A 46 3.88 2.95 -15.08
C ASN A 46 4.47 1.55 -15.14
N ASP A 47 5.73 1.38 -14.71
CA ASP A 47 6.38 0.08 -14.60
C ASP A 47 5.57 -0.86 -13.72
N LEU A 48 5.10 -0.39 -12.56
CA LEU A 48 4.28 -1.20 -11.65
C LEU A 48 2.88 -1.47 -12.24
N ARG A 49 2.29 -0.51 -12.97
CA ARG A 49 0.98 -0.68 -13.64
C ARG A 49 1.01 -1.72 -14.76
N GLN A 50 2.07 -1.72 -15.55
CA GLN A 50 2.22 -2.59 -16.71
C GLN A 50 2.83 -3.94 -16.35
N ARG A 51 3.41 -4.07 -15.15
CA ARG A 51 4.05 -5.31 -14.69
C ARG A 51 3.04 -6.44 -14.56
N LYS A 52 3.11 -7.37 -15.49
CA LYS A 52 2.42 -8.66 -15.39
C LYS A 52 3.17 -9.56 -14.42
N LEU A 53 2.63 -9.73 -13.21
CA LEU A 53 3.19 -10.66 -12.23
C LEU A 53 2.87 -12.11 -12.64
N LYS A 54 3.85 -13.00 -12.42
CA LYS A 54 3.62 -14.45 -12.43
C LYS A 54 3.02 -14.87 -11.09
N LYS A 55 2.20 -15.93 -11.09
CA LYS A 55 1.60 -16.48 -9.86
C LYS A 55 2.68 -16.86 -8.85
N GLY A 56 2.46 -16.54 -7.58
CA GLY A 56 3.42 -16.77 -6.49
C GLY A 56 4.65 -15.86 -6.53
N LYS A 57 4.67 -14.85 -7.41
CA LYS A 57 5.69 -13.80 -7.43
C LYS A 57 5.09 -12.49 -6.94
N PHE A 58 5.96 -11.65 -6.40
CA PHE A 58 5.64 -10.29 -5.99
C PHE A 58 6.59 -9.29 -6.65
N ALA A 59 6.13 -8.04 -6.72
CA ALA A 59 6.94 -6.89 -7.03
C ALA A 59 6.82 -5.89 -5.88
N ALA A 60 7.93 -5.31 -5.48
CA ALA A 60 7.97 -4.21 -4.54
C ALA A 60 8.59 -3.00 -5.23
N PHE A 61 8.03 -1.83 -4.94
CA PHE A 61 8.57 -0.54 -5.35
C PHE A 61 8.64 0.35 -4.11
N GLN A 62 9.79 0.96 -3.89
CA GLN A 62 10.02 1.83 -2.75
C GLN A 62 10.33 3.24 -3.24
N ARG A 63 9.69 4.22 -2.60
CA ARG A 63 9.96 5.65 -2.75
C ARG A 63 10.20 6.23 -1.37
N GLY A 64 11.45 6.58 -1.07
CA GLY A 64 11.82 7.04 0.27
C GLY A 64 11.44 6.01 1.33
N LYS A 65 10.56 6.39 2.26
CA LYS A 65 10.06 5.53 3.34
C LYS A 65 8.77 4.77 3.00
N VAL A 66 8.13 5.07 1.87
CA VAL A 66 6.88 4.44 1.45
C VAL A 66 7.18 3.31 0.48
N MET A 67 6.57 2.14 0.70
CA MET A 67 6.70 0.96 -0.15
C MET A 67 5.33 0.52 -0.65
N VAL A 68 5.25 0.17 -1.93
CA VAL A 68 4.10 -0.50 -2.53
C VAL A 68 4.50 -1.93 -2.89
N VAL A 69 3.71 -2.90 -2.44
CA VAL A 69 3.88 -4.31 -2.77
C VAL A 69 2.70 -4.78 -3.60
N SER A 70 2.98 -5.40 -4.73
CA SER A 70 2.01 -6.09 -5.56
C SER A 70 2.30 -7.58 -5.51
N LEU A 71 1.32 -8.37 -5.10
CA LEU A 71 1.42 -9.82 -4.96
C LEU A 71 0.33 -10.47 -5.80
N LEU A 72 0.71 -11.39 -6.70
CA LEU A 72 -0.24 -12.25 -7.39
C LEU A 72 -0.25 -13.63 -6.71
N SER A 73 -1.03 -13.76 -5.64
CA SER A 73 -1.12 -15.02 -4.91
C SER A 73 -2.06 -16.02 -5.59
N ARG A 74 -3.32 -15.64 -5.91
CA ARG A 74 -4.41 -16.54 -6.40
C ARG A 74 -4.14 -18.03 -6.18
N VAL A 75 -3.84 -18.39 -4.93
CA VAL A 75 -4.23 -19.66 -4.36
C VAL A 75 -5.53 -19.27 -3.71
N HIS A 76 -6.66 -19.60 -4.35
CA HIS A 76 -7.90 -19.67 -3.59
C HIS A 76 -7.60 -20.69 -2.49
N ASN A 77 -7.46 -20.21 -1.25
CA ASN A 77 -7.32 -21.08 -0.11
C ASN A 77 -8.73 -21.23 0.45
N PRO A 78 -9.50 -22.25 0.06
CA PRO A 78 -10.87 -22.42 0.52
C PRO A 78 -10.97 -22.65 2.05
N GLY A 79 -9.83 -22.80 2.75
CA GLY A 79 -9.76 -23.01 4.19
C GLY A 79 -9.57 -21.75 5.05
N PHE A 80 -9.69 -20.54 4.49
CA PHE A 80 -9.78 -19.30 5.28
C PHE A 80 -11.18 -18.69 5.06
N VAL A 81 -12.17 -19.40 5.58
CA VAL A 81 -13.51 -18.90 5.86
C VAL A 81 -13.58 -18.88 7.38
N ASP A 82 -13.97 -17.73 7.95
CA ASP A 82 -14.25 -17.58 9.39
C ASP A 82 -15.27 -18.62 9.89
#